data_AF-A0A1X7U5R8-F1
#
_entry.id   AF-A0A1X7U5R8-F1
#
_cell.length_a   1.000
_cell.length_b   1.000
_cell.length_c   1.000
_cell.angle_alpha   90.00
_cell.angle_beta   90.00
_cell.angle_gamma   90.00
#
_symmetry.space_group_name_H-M   'P 1'
#
loop_
_entity.id
_entity.type
_entity.pdbx_description
1 polymer ?
#
loop_
_entity_poly.entity_id
_entity_poly.type
_entity_poly.pdbx_seq_one_letter_code
_entity_poly.pdbx_strand_id
1 'polypeptide(L)'
;GPQDETVLSRDMELAHTSLMRIDQSSTIINKRFNLWKEQFDVFVDREGTLTCRGRLTNANLTTEIKYPVLLERRSTIALLIVKDCHVRDRHGGVNSTLTEVTS
;
A
#
# COMPACT_ATOMS: atom_id res chain seq x y z
N GLY A 1 -23.10 -20.12 1.47
CA GLY A 1 -23.86 -19.79 0.24
C GLY A 1 -23.37 -18.47 -0.33
N PRO A 2 -23.90 -17.95 -1.46
CA PRO A 2 -23.38 -16.72 -2.09
C PRO A 2 -23.40 -15.48 -1.18
N GLN A 3 -24.21 -15.49 -0.11
CA GLN A 3 -24.24 -14.43 0.91
C GLN A 3 -23.06 -14.52 1.91
N ASP A 4 -22.54 -15.72 2.21
CA ASP A 4 -21.37 -15.89 3.09
C ASP A 4 -20.08 -15.42 2.40
N GLU A 5 -19.98 -15.60 1.09
CA GLU A 5 -18.83 -15.21 0.29
C GLU A 5 -18.72 -13.67 0.17
N THR A 6 -19.86 -12.99 0.04
CA THR A 6 -19.93 -11.51 0.07
C THR A 6 -19.61 -10.91 1.44
N VAL A 7 -20.04 -11.55 2.53
CA VAL A 7 -19.72 -11.10 3.89
C VAL A 7 -18.23 -11.27 4.17
N LEU A 8 -17.65 -12.42 3.78
CA LEU A 8 -16.22 -12.67 3.90
C LEU A 8 -15.39 -11.65 3.09
N SER A 9 -15.81 -11.30 1.87
CA SER A 9 -15.13 -10.28 1.07
C SER A 9 -15.12 -8.92 1.76
N ARG A 10 -16.24 -8.52 2.38
CA ARG A 10 -16.34 -7.25 3.10
C ARG A 10 -15.46 -7.19 4.33
N ASP A 11 -15.42 -8.27 5.12
CA ASP A 11 -14.59 -8.34 6.31
C ASP A 11 -13.09 -8.29 5.95
N MET A 12 -12.71 -8.93 4.84
CA MET A 12 -11.36 -8.87 4.31
C MET A 12 -10.97 -7.46 3.84
N GLU A 13 -11.87 -6.73 3.17
CA GLU A 13 -11.64 -5.32 2.81
C GLU A 13 -11.44 -4.45 4.06
N LEU A 14 -12.30 -4.60 5.07
CA LEU A 14 -12.20 -3.84 6.31
C LEU A 14 -10.93 -4.15 7.09
N ALA A 15 -10.54 -5.43 7.12
CA ALA A 15 -9.29 -5.88 7.73
C ALA A 15 -8.08 -5.26 7.01
N HIS A 16 -8.07 -5.29 5.67
CA HIS A 16 -7.01 -4.70 4.87
C HIS A 16 -6.84 -3.21 5.16
N THR A 17 -7.92 -2.43 5.08
CA THR A 17 -7.90 -0.98 5.37
C THR A 17 -7.47 -0.70 6.81
N SER A 18 -7.92 -1.51 7.77
CA SER A 18 -7.56 -1.32 9.17
C SER A 18 -6.07 -1.60 9.42
N LEU A 19 -5.51 -2.63 8.79
CA LEU A 19 -4.07 -2.92 8.85
C LEU A 19 -3.25 -1.77 8.27
N MET A 20 -3.64 -1.22 7.11
CA MET A 20 -2.95 -0.07 6.51
C MET A 20 -2.94 1.15 7.43
N ARG A 21 -4.08 1.48 8.02
CA ARG A 21 -4.16 2.61 8.97
C ARG A 21 -3.28 2.42 10.19
N ILE A 22 -3.24 1.20 10.75
CA ILE A 22 -2.39 0.88 11.90
C ILE A 22 -0.92 1.04 11.52
N ASP A 23 -0.49 0.51 10.38
CA ASP A 23 0.90 0.60 9.91
C ASP A 23 1.32 2.07 9.67
N GLN A 24 0.44 2.85 9.06
CA GLN A 24 0.66 4.27 8.76
C GLN A 24 0.60 5.22 9.96
N SER A 25 0.05 4.78 11.09
CA SER A 25 -0.10 5.63 12.29
C SER A 25 1.23 6.24 12.76
N SER A 26 2.34 5.54 12.53
CA SER A 26 3.70 5.99 12.83
C SER A 26 4.36 6.83 11.72
N THR A 27 3.84 6.74 10.48
CA THR A 27 4.41 7.43 9.31
C THR A 27 4.33 8.95 9.42
N ILE A 28 3.27 9.47 10.03
CA ILE A 28 3.09 10.93 10.24
C ILE A 28 4.15 11.49 11.23
N ILE A 29 4.62 10.65 12.15
CA ILE A 29 5.63 11.01 13.16
C ILE A 29 7.05 11.03 12.54
N ASN A 30 7.24 10.41 11.37
CA ASN A 30 8.53 10.39 10.71
C ASN A 30 9.00 11.81 10.35
N LYS A 31 10.23 12.17 10.72
CA LYS A 31 10.82 13.49 10.43
C LYS A 31 10.84 13.84 8.94
N ARG A 32 10.80 12.83 8.05
CA ARG A 32 10.77 12.99 6.59
C ARG A 32 9.36 13.12 6.03
N PHE A 33 8.32 12.96 6.86
CA PHE A 33 6.94 12.96 6.39
C PHE A 33 6.57 14.24 5.64
N ASN A 34 6.99 15.41 6.14
CA ASN A 34 6.73 16.68 5.44
C ASN A 34 7.35 16.72 4.04
N LEU A 35 8.57 16.19 3.88
CA LEU A 35 9.21 16.10 2.56
C LEU A 35 8.44 15.17 1.62
N TRP A 36 8.01 14.00 2.11
CA TRP A 36 7.22 13.06 1.33
C TRP A 36 5.85 13.62 0.97
N LYS A 37 5.22 14.34 1.90
CA LYS A 37 3.94 14.98 1.71
C LYS A 37 3.97 15.95 0.54
N GLU A 38 5.00 16.79 0.48
CA GLU A 38 5.19 17.72 -0.65
C GLU A 38 5.59 16.98 -1.93
N GLN A 39 6.51 16.02 -1.85
CA GLN A 39 7.05 15.32 -3.02
C GLN A 39 6.01 14.45 -3.74
N PHE A 40 5.12 13.79 -3.00
CA PHE A 40 4.16 12.82 -3.53
C PHE A 40 2.71 13.32 -3.51
N ASP A 41 2.48 14.56 -3.08
CA ASP A 41 1.16 15.13 -2.83
C ASP A 41 0.29 14.17 -2.00
N VAL A 42 0.76 13.90 -0.77
CA VAL A 42 0.13 12.92 0.13
C VAL A 42 -1.11 13.54 0.78
N PHE A 43 -2.22 12.83 0.70
CA PHE A 43 -3.51 13.17 1.30
C PHE A 43 -4.13 11.97 2.03
N VAL A 44 -5.14 12.21 2.85
CA VAL A 44 -5.95 11.14 3.46
C VAL A 44 -7.15 10.87 2.56
N ASP A 45 -7.35 9.64 2.14
CA ASP A 45 -8.49 9.24 1.30
C ASP A 45 -9.79 9.02 2.11
N ARG A 46 -10.83 8.47 1.47
CA ARG A 46 -12.15 8.28 2.08
C ARG A 46 -12.13 7.16 3.12
N GLU A 47 -11.16 6.27 3.00
CA GLU A 47 -10.94 5.08 3.81
C GLU A 47 -10.06 5.39 5.03
N GLY A 48 -9.48 6.59 5.09
CA GLY A 48 -8.66 7.08 6.20
C GLY A 48 -7.20 6.68 6.09
N THR A 49 -6.73 6.34 4.88
CA THR A 49 -5.39 5.89 4.58
C THR A 49 -4.58 7.03 3.93
N LEU A 50 -3.28 7.10 4.23
CA LEU A 50 -2.36 8.03 3.57
C LEU A 50 -2.11 7.55 2.14
N THR A 51 -2.43 8.40 1.17
CA THR A 51 -2.46 8.07 -0.25
C THR A 51 -1.78 9.17 -1.07
N CYS A 52 -1.07 8.78 -2.12
CA CYS A 52 -0.29 9.70 -2.95
C CYS A 52 -1.10 10.13 -4.19
N ARG A 53 -1.10 11.41 -4.56
CA ARG A 53 -1.71 11.84 -5.83
C ARG A 53 -0.78 11.66 -7.02
N GLY A 54 0.51 11.88 -6.81
CA GLY A 54 1.58 11.55 -7.76
C GLY A 54 1.44 12.14 -9.18
N ARG A 55 2.16 11.53 -10.14
CA ARG A 55 2.21 11.94 -11.56
C ARG A 55 1.18 11.24 -12.45
N LEU A 56 0.54 10.19 -11.94
CA LEU A 56 -0.35 9.30 -12.70
C LEU A 56 -1.81 9.79 -12.74
N THR A 57 -2.12 10.94 -12.13
CA THR A 57 -3.48 11.50 -12.04
C THR A 57 -4.20 11.60 -13.38
N ASN A 58 -3.45 11.93 -14.44
CA ASN A 58 -3.98 12.10 -15.81
C ASN A 58 -3.89 10.83 -16.66
N ALA A 59 -3.33 9.73 -16.15
CA ALA A 59 -3.21 8.48 -16.90
C ALA A 59 -4.57 7.79 -17.04
N ASN A 60 -4.77 6.99 -18.09
CA ASN A 60 -5.98 6.18 -18.24
C ASN A 60 -5.86 4.86 -17.43
N LEU A 61 -5.74 5.00 -16.10
CA LEU A 61 -5.57 3.89 -15.15
C LEU A 61 -6.71 3.89 -14.12
N THR A 62 -6.86 2.79 -13.39
CA THR A 62 -7.84 2.68 -12.30
C THR A 62 -7.46 3.61 -11.14
N THR A 63 -8.43 3.91 -10.28
CA THR A 63 -8.27 4.83 -9.14
C THR A 63 -7.16 4.37 -8.20
N GLU A 64 -7.06 3.07 -7.95
CA GLU A 64 -6.09 2.46 -7.04
C GLU A 64 -4.65 2.63 -7.55
N ILE A 65 -4.47 2.55 -8.87
CA ILE A 65 -3.16 2.75 -9.51
C ILE A 65 -2.80 4.24 -9.55
N LYS A 66 -3.80 5.12 -9.75
CA LYS A 66 -3.61 6.58 -9.74
C LYS A 66 -3.26 7.11 -8.38
N TYR A 67 -3.85 6.53 -7.35
CA TYR A 67 -3.77 6.99 -5.97
C TYR A 67 -3.22 5.85 -5.09
N PRO A 68 -1.93 5.52 -5.22
CA PRO A 68 -1.34 4.44 -4.45
C PRO A 68 -1.21 4.80 -2.97
N VAL A 69 -1.45 3.82 -2.11
CA VAL A 69 -1.26 3.90 -0.67
C VAL A 69 0.22 4.18 -0.36
N LEU A 70 0.48 5.16 0.51
CA LEU A 70 1.82 5.46 0.99
C LEU A 70 2.28 4.38 1.98
N LEU A 71 3.32 3.64 1.63
CA LEU A 71 3.97 2.70 2.54
C LEU A 71 5.34 3.21 2.96
N GLU A 72 5.58 3.28 4.26
CA GLU A 72 6.90 3.59 4.77
C GLU A 72 7.85 2.39 4.55
N ARG A 73 9.05 2.65 4.03
CA ARG A 73 10.02 1.61 3.64
C ARG A 73 10.29 0.55 4.74
N ARG A 74 10.23 0.95 6.01
CA ARG A 74 10.54 0.08 7.16
C ARG A 74 9.29 -0.32 7.94
N SER A 75 8.12 -0.16 7.35
CA SER A 75 6.88 -0.59 7.97
C SER A 75 6.77 -2.12 7.98
N THR A 76 5.96 -2.65 8.90
CA THR A 76 5.78 -4.09 9.03
C THR A 76 5.13 -4.65 7.77
N ILE A 77 4.16 -3.93 7.22
CA ILE A 77 3.47 -4.30 5.99
C ILE A 77 4.43 -4.32 4.80
N ALA A 78 5.26 -3.29 4.63
CA ALA A 78 6.24 -3.26 3.55
C ALA A 78 7.20 -4.47 3.62
N LEU A 79 7.65 -4.84 4.82
CA LEU A 79 8.48 -6.02 5.02
C LEU A 79 7.75 -7.33 4.68
N LEU A 80 6.47 -7.45 5.05
CA LEU A 80 5.67 -8.64 4.73
C LEU A 80 5.45 -8.78 3.23
N ILE A 81 5.15 -7.69 2.52
CA ILE A 81 5.02 -7.69 1.05
C ILE A 81 6.32 -8.18 0.41
N VAL A 82 7.47 -7.61 0.79
CA VAL A 82 8.78 -8.02 0.26
C VAL A 82 9.06 -9.50 0.55
N LYS A 83 8.76 -9.97 1.76
CA LYS A 83 8.95 -11.38 2.14
C LYS A 83 8.05 -12.31 1.32
N ASP A 84 6.78 -11.95 1.15
CA ASP A 84 5.83 -12.72 0.37
C ASP A 84 6.29 -12.81 -1.10
N CYS A 85 6.63 -11.68 -1.71
CA CYS A 85 7.18 -11.64 -3.08
C CYS A 85 8.42 -12.53 -3.21
N HIS A 86 9.34 -12.46 -2.24
CA HIS A 86 10.55 -13.29 -2.23
C HIS A 86 10.24 -14.80 -2.17
N VAL A 87 9.25 -15.20 -1.38
CA VAL A 87 8.81 -16.61 -1.27
C VAL A 87 8.12 -17.07 -2.56
N ARG A 88 7.24 -16.24 -3.15
CA ARG A 88 6.56 -16.53 -4.43
C ARG A 88 7.55 -16.74 -5.57
N ASP A 89 8.60 -15.94 -5.61
CA ASP A 89 9.69 -16.02 -6.60
C ASP A 89 10.70 -17.15 -6.34
N ARG A 90 10.39 -18.09 -5.43
CA ARG A 90 11.26 -19.23 -5.09
C ARG A 90 12.69 -18.83 -4.71
N HIS A 91 12.86 -17.69 -4.04
CA HIS A 91 14.18 -17.16 -3.68
C HIS A 91 15.07 -16.75 -4.87
N GLY A 92 14.50 -16.33 -6.00
CA GLY A 92 15.22 -15.87 -7.21
C GLY A 92 16.20 -14.69 -7.05
N GLY A 93 16.57 -14.33 -5.82
CA GLY A 93 17.47 -13.25 -5.48
C GLY A 93 16.76 -11.90 -5.40
N VAL A 94 17.51 -10.88 -4.96
CA VAL A 94 16.99 -9.53 -4.68
C VAL A 94 16.40 -8.85 -5.92
N ASN A 95 16.96 -9.10 -7.11
CA ASN A 95 16.48 -8.49 -8.36
C ASN A 95 15.10 -9.02 -8.78
N SER A 96 14.81 -10.30 -8.50
CA SER A 96 13.48 -10.88 -8.73
C SER A 96 12.45 -10.22 -7.82
N THR A 97 12.74 -10.19 -6.51
CA THR A 97 11.88 -9.54 -5.52
C THR A 97 11.65 -8.05 -5.80
N LEU A 98 12.66 -7.32 -6.27
CA LEU A 98 12.51 -5.91 -6.64
C LEU A 98 11.59 -5.74 -7.85
N THR A 99 11.70 -6.61 -8.84
CA THR A 99 10.82 -6.58 -10.03
C THR A 99 9.37 -6.78 -9.61
N GLU A 100 9.08 -7.81 -8.82
CA GLU A 100 7.72 -8.13 -8.34
C GLU A 100 7.11 -7.03 -7.44
N VAL A 101 7.93 -6.35 -6.62
CA VAL A 101 7.46 -5.27 -5.73
C VAL A 101 7.22 -3.96 -6.49
N THR A 102 7.83 -3.79 -7.67
CA THR A 102 7.77 -2.54 -8.45
C THR A 102 6.96 -2.64 -9.74
N SER A 103 6.54 -3.84 -10.13
CA SER A 103 5.67 -4.14 -11.28
C SER A 103 4.21 -3.81 -10.98
#